data_AF-A0A2E5HDV7-F1
#
_entry.id   AF-A0A2E5HDV7-F1
#
_cell.length_a   1.000
_cell.length_b   1.000
_cell.length_c   1.000
_cell.angle_alpha   90.00
_cell.angle_beta   90.00
_cell.angle_gamma   90.00
#
_symmetry.space_group_name_H-M   'P 1'
#
loop_
_entity.id
_entity.type
_entity.pdbx_description
1 polymer ?
#
loop_
_entity_poly.entity_id
_entity_poly.type
_entity_poly.pdbx_seq_one_letter_code
_entity_poly.pdbx_strand_id
1 'polypeptide(L)'
;MALPIDTTNEESQKLKEKIKQRRSQMLVHSCIYYEMDESIVDDHTWQKWADELTSLQNDNPLLCTIDFYDEAFARWDGSTGHHLPLKDEWVQSRANLLINAKKEGHGTTL
;
A
#
# COMPACT_ATOMS: atom_id res chain seq x y z
N MET A 1 6.33 -4.43 40.73
CA MET A 1 5.77 -3.48 39.74
C MET A 1 6.60 -3.65 38.47
N ALA A 2 6.15 -4.50 37.55
CA ALA A 2 6.87 -4.74 36.30
C ALA A 2 6.47 -3.65 35.29
N LEU A 3 7.44 -2.92 34.77
CA LEU A 3 7.24 -2.04 33.62
C LEU A 3 7.22 -2.93 32.37
N PRO A 4 6.28 -2.73 31.41
CA PRO A 4 6.21 -3.57 30.22
C PRO A 4 7.29 -3.12 29.23
N ILE A 5 8.31 -3.96 29.06
CA ILE A 5 9.43 -3.72 28.14
C ILE A 5 9.02 -4.08 26.68
N ASP A 6 7.81 -4.64 26.48
CA ASP A 6 7.36 -5.18 25.19
C ASP A 6 6.43 -4.26 24.38
N THR A 7 5.76 -3.30 25.03
CA THR A 7 4.70 -2.49 24.39
C THR A 7 5.25 -1.62 23.24
N THR A 8 6.43 -1.03 23.42
CA THR A 8 7.05 -0.15 22.40
C THR A 8 7.51 -0.92 21.16
N ASN A 9 7.96 -2.18 21.32
CA ASN A 9 8.40 -3.01 20.21
C ASN A 9 7.19 -3.52 19.40
N GLU A 10 6.15 -4.01 20.07
CA GLU A 10 4.92 -4.45 19.39
C GLU A 10 4.21 -3.32 18.64
N GLU A 11 4.10 -2.13 19.24
CA GLU A 11 3.49 -0.96 18.59
C GLU A 11 4.26 -0.53 17.34
N SER A 12 5.60 -0.50 17.43
CA SER A 12 6.46 -0.19 16.29
C SER A 12 6.30 -1.21 15.16
N GLN A 13 6.17 -2.50 15.48
CA GLN A 13 5.93 -3.53 14.47
C GLN A 13 4.56 -3.39 13.82
N LYS A 14 3.50 -3.13 14.60
CA LYS A 14 2.15 -2.87 14.06
C LYS A 14 2.15 -1.70 13.09
N LEU A 15 2.91 -0.64 13.41
CA LEU A 15 3.03 0.52 12.57
C LEU A 15 3.79 0.23 11.26
N LYS A 16 4.90 -0.54 11.33
CA LYS A 16 5.62 -1.01 10.14
C LYS A 16 4.73 -1.84 9.22
N GLU A 17 3.96 -2.77 9.77
CA GLU A 17 2.99 -3.56 9.00
C GLU A 17 1.89 -2.69 8.39
N LYS A 18 1.46 -1.64 9.09
CA LYS A 18 0.49 -0.68 8.56
C LYS A 18 1.05 0.13 7.40
N ILE A 19 2.29 0.62 7.50
CA ILE A 19 3.01 1.31 6.42
C ILE A 19 3.14 0.37 5.22
N LYS A 20 3.59 -0.87 5.45
CA LYS A 20 3.72 -1.90 4.41
C LYS A 20 2.40 -2.19 3.70
N GLN A 21 1.30 -2.32 4.46
CA GLN A 21 -0.04 -2.49 3.93
C GLN A 21 -0.41 -1.33 2.99
N ARG A 22 -0.22 -0.09 3.43
CA ARG A 22 -0.57 1.10 2.65
C ARG A 22 0.30 1.26 1.41
N ARG A 23 1.61 1.05 1.51
CA ARG A 23 2.53 1.00 0.35
C ARG A 23 2.09 -0.04 -0.69
N SER A 24 1.72 -1.23 -0.22
CA SER A 24 1.21 -2.31 -1.09
C SER A 24 -0.05 -1.87 -1.84
N GLN A 25 -0.98 -1.22 -1.15
CA GLN A 25 -2.20 -0.70 -1.78
C GLN A 25 -1.88 0.38 -2.82
N MET A 26 -0.98 1.33 -2.51
CA MET A 26 -0.58 2.36 -3.46
C MET A 26 0.03 1.75 -4.73
N LEU A 27 0.97 0.82 -4.59
CA LEU A 27 1.59 0.12 -5.72
C LEU A 27 0.56 -0.61 -6.59
N VAL A 28 -0.25 -1.47 -5.97
CA VAL A 28 -1.14 -2.38 -6.68
C VAL A 28 -2.28 -1.61 -7.35
N HIS A 29 -2.92 -0.67 -6.64
CA HIS A 29 -4.02 0.09 -7.22
C HIS A 29 -3.55 1.08 -8.29
N SER A 30 -2.37 1.69 -8.13
CA SER A 30 -1.82 2.53 -9.19
C SER A 30 -1.40 1.70 -10.42
N CYS A 31 -0.90 0.48 -10.24
CA CYS A 31 -0.64 -0.42 -11.37
C CYS A 31 -1.93 -0.77 -12.13
N ILE A 32 -3.00 -1.11 -11.40
CA ILE A 32 -4.29 -1.43 -12.00
C ILE A 32 -4.84 -0.23 -12.79
N TYR A 33 -4.74 0.98 -12.22
CA TYR A 33 -5.22 2.19 -12.86
C TYR A 33 -4.41 2.57 -14.10
N TYR A 34 -3.08 2.65 -13.99
CA TYR A 34 -2.24 3.18 -15.08
C TYR A 34 -1.82 2.13 -16.12
N GLU A 35 -1.60 0.87 -15.73
CA GLU A 35 -1.10 -0.16 -16.65
C GLU A 35 -2.21 -1.09 -17.17
N MET A 36 -3.34 -1.20 -16.46
CA MET A 36 -4.42 -2.14 -16.81
C MET A 36 -5.73 -1.47 -17.22
N ASP A 37 -5.80 -0.12 -17.20
CA ASP A 37 -6.99 0.68 -17.53
C ASP A 37 -8.26 0.23 -16.79
N GLU A 38 -8.07 -0.21 -15.54
CA GLU A 38 -9.14 -0.75 -14.68
C GLU A 38 -9.16 0.01 -13.36
N SER A 39 -10.29 -0.07 -12.66
CA SER A 39 -10.40 0.41 -11.29
C SER A 39 -11.18 -0.56 -10.42
N ILE A 40 -10.64 -0.81 -9.22
CA ILE A 40 -11.24 -1.66 -8.18
C ILE A 40 -11.70 -0.82 -6.98
N VAL A 41 -11.12 0.37 -6.80
CA VAL A 41 -11.40 1.29 -5.70
C VAL A 41 -11.61 2.68 -6.26
N ASP A 42 -12.54 3.43 -5.69
CA ASP A 42 -12.77 4.80 -6.08
C ASP A 42 -11.63 5.73 -5.65
N ASP A 43 -11.48 6.85 -6.37
CA ASP A 43 -10.42 7.84 -6.15
C ASP A 43 -10.41 8.39 -4.72
N HIS A 44 -11.58 8.58 -4.09
CA HIS A 44 -11.66 9.09 -2.73
C HIS A 44 -11.14 8.07 -1.70
N THR A 45 -11.46 6.79 -1.88
CA THR A 45 -10.88 5.70 -1.07
C THR A 45 -9.37 5.59 -1.26
N TRP A 46 -8.89 5.69 -2.51
CA TRP A 46 -7.46 5.69 -2.79
C TRP A 46 -6.75 6.87 -2.12
N GLN A 47 -7.28 8.09 -2.27
CA GLN A 47 -6.72 9.30 -1.68
C GLN A 47 -6.65 9.22 -0.15
N LYS A 48 -7.71 8.69 0.49
CA LYS A 48 -7.70 8.48 1.95
C LYS A 48 -6.54 7.60 2.41
N TRP A 49 -6.19 6.55 1.65
CA TRP A 49 -5.05 5.70 1.98
C TRP A 49 -3.71 6.39 1.69
N ALA A 50 -3.65 7.21 0.64
CA ALA A 50 -2.48 8.00 0.30
C ALA A 50 -2.15 9.02 1.41
N ASP A 51 -3.16 9.75 1.89
CA ASP A 51 -3.04 10.73 2.98
C ASP A 51 -2.66 10.07 4.31
N GLU A 52 -3.26 8.91 4.59
CA GLU A 52 -2.92 8.11 5.78
C GLU A 52 -1.46 7.65 5.69
N LEU A 53 -0.99 7.16 4.54
CA LEU A 53 0.41 6.76 4.35
C LEU A 53 1.36 7.95 4.54
N THR A 54 1.03 9.11 3.97
CA THR A 54 1.82 10.33 4.13
C THR A 54 1.97 10.69 5.61
N SER A 55 0.86 10.67 6.36
CA SER A 55 0.87 10.97 7.80
C SER A 55 1.71 9.94 8.56
N LEU A 56 1.51 8.64 8.30
CA LEU A 56 2.24 7.56 8.97
C LEU A 56 3.76 7.66 8.76
N GLN A 57 4.21 7.97 7.54
CA GLN A 57 5.63 8.10 7.24
C GLN A 57 6.26 9.37 7.83
N ASN A 58 5.54 10.50 7.79
CA ASN A 58 6.00 11.77 8.34
C ASN A 58 6.10 11.74 9.86
N ASP A 59 5.14 11.11 10.52
CA ASP A 59 5.11 10.98 11.99
C ASP A 59 6.14 9.95 12.48
N ASN A 60 6.56 9.01 11.62
CA ASN A 60 7.41 7.89 12.01
C ASN A 60 8.52 7.58 10.99
N PRO A 61 9.42 8.55 10.68
CA PRO A 61 10.44 8.39 9.64
C PRO A 61 11.42 7.25 9.94
N LEU A 62 11.74 7.00 11.21
CA LEU A 62 12.62 5.90 11.64
C LEU A 62 12.02 4.50 11.41
N LEU A 63 10.70 4.42 11.24
CA LEU A 63 9.98 3.16 11.00
C LEU A 63 9.66 2.95 9.52
N CYS A 64 10.12 3.83 8.63
CA CYS A 64 9.93 3.74 7.19
C CYS A 64 10.95 2.85 6.47
N THR A 65 12.04 2.49 7.14
CA THR A 65 13.02 1.51 6.66
C THR A 65 12.55 0.10 7.04
N ILE A 66 11.88 -0.55 6.10
CA ILE A 66 11.20 -1.85 6.28
C ILE A 66 11.50 -2.85 5.16
N ASP A 67 12.50 -2.56 4.31
CA ASP A 67 12.91 -3.38 3.18
C ASP A 67 11.75 -3.66 2.20
N PHE A 68 10.84 -2.69 2.06
CA PHE A 68 9.66 -2.82 1.20
C PHE A 68 9.40 -1.52 0.45
N TYR A 69 10.01 -1.41 -0.74
CA TYR A 69 9.91 -0.25 -1.63
C TYR A 69 10.33 1.07 -0.96
N ASP A 70 11.24 1.02 0.00
CA ASP A 70 11.65 2.17 0.81
C ASP A 70 12.10 3.35 -0.06
N GLU A 71 12.87 3.11 -1.13
CA GLU A 71 13.32 4.15 -2.06
C GLU A 71 12.17 4.79 -2.85
N ALA A 72 11.22 3.98 -3.34
CA ALA A 72 10.07 4.47 -4.10
C ALA A 72 9.17 5.37 -3.24
N PHE A 73 9.07 5.09 -1.94
CA PHE A 73 8.25 5.85 -1.00
C PHE A 73 9.01 6.92 -0.20
N ALA A 74 10.32 7.10 -0.44
CA ALA A 74 11.14 8.08 0.27
C ALA A 74 10.68 9.53 0.04
N ARG A 75 10.04 9.81 -1.10
CA ARG A 75 9.48 11.13 -1.46
C ARG A 75 7.97 11.09 -1.62
N TRP A 76 7.31 10.11 -0.99
CA TRP A 76 5.87 9.98 -1.05
C TRP A 76 5.19 11.20 -0.44
N ASP A 77 4.36 11.88 -1.23
CA ASP A 77 3.54 13.01 -0.79
C ASP A 77 2.03 12.72 -0.82
N GLY A 78 1.64 11.56 -1.36
CA GLY A 78 0.24 11.15 -1.47
C GLY A 78 -0.51 11.74 -2.66
N SER A 79 0.15 12.48 -3.57
CA SER A 79 -0.51 13.16 -4.68
C SER A 79 -0.75 12.27 -5.91
N THR A 80 0.15 11.33 -6.18
CA THR A 80 0.05 10.42 -7.33
C THR A 80 0.89 9.17 -7.12
N GLY A 81 0.38 8.03 -7.60
CA GLY A 81 1.15 6.78 -7.65
C GLY A 81 1.84 6.51 -9.00
N HIS A 82 1.80 7.43 -9.95
CA HIS A 82 2.36 7.22 -11.30
C HIS A 82 3.89 6.97 -11.29
N HIS A 83 4.59 7.57 -10.34
CA HIS A 83 6.05 7.46 -10.21
C HIS A 83 6.51 6.14 -9.55
N LEU A 84 5.57 5.34 -9.04
CA LEU A 84 5.88 4.08 -8.37
C LEU A 84 6.37 3.02 -9.38
N PRO A 85 7.10 1.99 -8.93
CA PRO A 85 7.59 0.91 -9.80
C PRO A 85 6.45 -0.05 -10.21
N LEU A 86 5.49 0.44 -10.99
CA LEU A 86 4.28 -0.30 -11.38
C LEU A 86 4.56 -1.55 -12.22
N LYS A 87 5.72 -1.58 -12.89
CA LYS A 87 6.17 -2.69 -13.74
C LYS A 87 6.98 -3.74 -12.97
N ASP A 88 7.19 -3.58 -11.67
CA ASP A 88 7.81 -4.63 -10.86
C ASP A 88 6.97 -5.92 -10.89
N GLU A 89 7.63 -7.08 -10.94
CA GLU A 89 6.98 -8.39 -11.05
C GLU A 89 6.02 -8.67 -9.90
N TRP A 90 6.38 -8.28 -8.68
CA TRP A 90 5.53 -8.46 -7.51
C TRP A 90 4.28 -7.59 -7.62
N VAL A 91 4.43 -6.34 -8.07
CA VAL A 91 3.29 -5.42 -8.23
C VAL A 91 2.33 -5.92 -9.30
N GLN A 92 2.85 -6.28 -10.47
CA GLN A 92 2.04 -6.81 -11.57
C GLN A 92 1.34 -8.12 -11.19
N SER A 93 2.04 -9.03 -10.49
CA SER A 93 1.45 -10.30 -10.05
C SER A 93 0.26 -10.08 -9.11
N ARG A 94 0.39 -9.15 -8.15
CA ARG A 94 -0.68 -8.80 -7.22
C ARG A 94 -1.85 -8.09 -7.91
N ALA A 95 -1.56 -7.17 -8.82
CA ALA A 95 -2.57 -6.49 -9.62
C ALA A 95 -3.41 -7.47 -10.45
N ASN A 96 -2.75 -8.39 -11.16
CA ASN A 96 -3.42 -9.43 -11.94
C ASN A 96 -4.30 -10.34 -11.09
N LEU A 97 -3.83 -10.74 -9.89
CA LEU A 97 -4.61 -11.56 -8.97
C LEU A 97 -5.91 -10.87 -8.56
N LEU A 98 -5.87 -9.58 -8.23
CA LEU A 98 -7.07 -8.82 -7.85
C LEU A 98 -8.04 -8.65 -9.02
N ILE A 99 -7.53 -8.38 -10.22
CA ILE A 99 -8.37 -8.26 -11.42
C ILE A 99 -9.05 -9.57 -11.77
N ASN A 100 -8.33 -10.70 -11.68
CA ASN A 100 -8.90 -12.01 -11.92
C ASN A 100 -9.99 -12.34 -10.90
N ALA A 101 -9.74 -12.07 -9.61
CA ALA A 101 -10.75 -12.25 -8.57
C ALA A 101 -12.02 -11.38 -8.79
N LYS A 102 -11.86 -10.12 -9.24
CA LYS A 102 -12.98 -9.25 -9.63
C LYS A 102 -13.80 -9.86 -10.78
N LYS A 103 -13.14 -10.42 -11.80
CA LYS A 103 -13.78 -11.06 -12.95
C LYS A 103 -14.53 -12.35 -12.57
N GLU A 104 -13.92 -13.19 -11.75
CA GLU A 104 -14.54 -14.43 -11.26
C GLU A 104 -15.77 -14.16 -10.37
N GLY A 105 -15.70 -13.13 -9.51
CA GLY A 105 -16.83 -12.69 -8.68
C GLY A 105 -18.02 -12.15 -9.49
N HIS A 106 -17.77 -11.52 -10.65
CA HIS A 106 -18.83 -11.08 -11.56
C HIS A 106 -19.36 -12.19 -12.48
N GLY A 107 -18.63 -13.30 -12.65
CA GLY A 107 -19.01 -14.43 -13.49
C GLY A 107 -20.00 -15.43 -12.85
N THR A 108 -20.35 -15.26 -11.56
CA THR A 108 -21.24 -16.18 -10.84
C THR A 108 -22.65 -15.61 -10.68
N THR A 109 -23.27 -15.23 -11.80
CA THR A 109 -24.73 -15.14 -11.89
C THR A 109 -25.16 -15.97 -13.10
N LEU A 110 -25.36 -17.27 -12.88
CA LEU A 110 -26.12 -18.16 -13.76
C LEU A 110 -27.31 -18.70 -12.97
#